data_AF-A0A2H0Y494-F1
#
_entry.id   AF-A0A2H0Y494-F1
#
_cell.length_a   1.000
_cell.length_b   1.000
_cell.length_c   1.000
_cell.angle_alpha   90.00
_cell.angle_beta   90.00
_cell.angle_gamma   90.00
#
_symmetry.space_group_name_H-M   'P 1'
#
loop_
_entity.id
_entity.type
_entity.pdbx_description
1 polymer ?
#
loop_
_entity_poly.entity_id
_entity_poly.type
_entity_poly.pdbx_seq_one_letter_code
_entity_poly.pdbx_strand_id
1 'polypeptide(L)'
;MENKKQSLLSWRIDKEELDKQVSQYFQLKIHQSFRGISTIILSLGLLAGTTVSMFLSLPTIDILFGVGIGSILIYFVYNGHRWAMIASTLDFTVNILMSSFNRIIDGTFSTTSFIFIGVAWIVVVGYLIKAIRIENHKNKRGQVPF
;
A
#
# COMPACT_ATOMS: atom_id res chain seq x y z
N MET A 1 7.41 26.83 15.87
CA MET A 1 7.37 25.47 15.28
C MET A 1 5.97 24.92 15.53
N GLU A 2 5.02 25.25 14.64
CA GLU A 2 3.68 24.69 14.71
C GLU A 2 3.77 23.20 14.40
N ASN A 3 3.47 22.38 15.40
CA ASN A 3 3.38 20.94 15.26
C ASN A 3 2.10 20.64 14.49
N LYS A 4 2.16 20.83 13.16
CA LYS A 4 1.08 20.52 12.24
C LYS A 4 0.97 18.99 12.24
N LYS A 5 0.18 18.45 13.17
CA LYS A 5 -0.21 17.04 13.20
C LYS A 5 -0.85 16.75 11.85
N GLN A 6 -0.05 16.29 10.89
CA GLN A 6 -0.57 15.79 9.64
C GLN A 6 -1.44 14.60 10.04
N SER A 7 -2.75 14.76 9.84
CA SER A 7 -3.67 13.65 9.99
C SER A 7 -3.14 12.51 9.10
N LEU A 8 -2.99 11.31 9.66
CA LEU A 8 -2.57 10.12 8.91
C LEU A 8 -3.50 9.85 7.71
N LEU A 9 -4.72 10.40 7.74
CA LEU A 9 -5.73 10.35 6.69
C LEU A 9 -5.57 11.42 5.60
N SER A 10 -4.66 12.39 5.76
CA SER A 10 -4.40 13.39 4.74
C SER A 10 -3.59 12.79 3.60
N TRP A 11 -4.19 12.73 2.41
CA TRP A 11 -3.51 12.31 1.17
C TRP A 11 -2.62 13.42 0.59
N ARG A 12 -2.55 14.59 1.22
CA ARG A 12 -1.61 15.66 0.84
C ARG A 12 -0.28 15.44 1.55
N ILE A 13 0.81 15.63 0.80
CA ILE A 13 2.18 15.66 1.33
C ILE A 13 2.56 17.14 1.41
N ASP A 14 3.19 17.55 2.51
CA ASP A 14 3.75 18.90 2.60
C ASP A 14 4.89 19.07 1.58
N LYS A 15 5.07 20.29 1.07
CA LYS A 15 6.11 20.56 0.06
C LYS A 15 7.51 20.27 0.61
N GLU A 16 7.76 20.66 1.86
CA GLU A 16 9.05 20.41 2.53
C GLU A 16 9.32 18.91 2.69
N GLU A 17 8.31 18.14 3.07
CA GLU A 17 8.42 16.69 3.23
C GLU A 17 8.58 15.98 1.88
N LEU A 18 7.88 16.44 0.85
CA LEU A 18 8.04 15.95 -0.52
C LEU A 18 9.48 16.20 -1.02
N ASP A 19 10.01 17.40 -0.82
CA ASP A 19 11.36 17.76 -1.24
C ASP A 19 12.43 16.97 -0.48
N LYS A 20 12.23 16.74 0.82
CA LYS A 20 13.09 15.85 1.62
C LYS A 20 13.06 14.41 1.10
N GLN A 21 11.89 13.87 0.81
CA GLN A 21 11.72 12.50 0.30
C GLN A 21 12.37 12.32 -1.08
N VAL A 22 12.31 13.33 -1.93
CA VAL A 22 12.95 13.29 -3.26
C VAL A 22 14.46 13.51 -3.17
N SER A 23 14.93 14.48 -2.38
CA SER A 23 16.37 14.80 -2.28
C SER A 23 17.17 13.72 -1.53
N GLN A 24 16.58 13.09 -0.51
CA GLN A 24 17.21 12.05 0.29
C GLN A 24 16.71 10.64 -0.07
N TYR A 25 16.20 10.46 -1.29
CA TYR A 25 15.49 9.26 -1.73
C TYR A 25 16.23 7.95 -1.41
N PHE A 26 17.54 7.87 -1.69
CA PHE A 26 18.38 6.71 -1.42
C PHE A 26 18.96 6.65 0.01
N GLN A 27 18.89 7.75 0.76
CA GLN A 27 19.46 7.86 2.11
C GLN A 27 18.43 7.58 3.20
N LEU A 28 17.14 7.73 2.89
CA LEU A 28 16.06 7.49 3.84
C LEU A 28 15.92 6.01 4.16
N LYS A 29 15.80 5.71 5.45
CA LYS A 29 15.54 4.36 5.94
C LYS A 29 14.14 3.88 5.53
N ILE A 30 13.93 2.56 5.54
CA ILE A 30 12.65 1.95 5.15
C ILE A 30 11.45 2.53 5.90
N HIS A 31 11.59 2.82 7.20
CA HIS A 31 10.53 3.40 8.03
C HIS A 31 10.35 4.93 7.85
N GLN A 32 11.26 5.60 7.15
CA GLN A 32 11.20 7.04 6.90
C GLN A 32 10.72 7.35 5.48
N SER A 33 10.91 6.42 4.55
CA SER A 33 10.49 6.60 3.16
C SER A 33 9.05 6.12 2.95
N PHE A 34 8.26 6.86 2.17
CA PHE A 34 6.89 6.42 1.85
C PHE A 34 6.85 5.09 1.08
N ARG A 35 7.87 4.81 0.25
CA ARG A 35 8.04 3.51 -0.42
C ARG A 35 8.25 2.37 0.58
N GLY A 36 9.10 2.58 1.58
CA GLY A 36 9.40 1.57 2.59
C GLY A 36 8.24 1.35 3.54
N ILE A 37 7.53 2.42 3.95
CA ILE A 37 6.28 2.30 4.73
C ILE A 37 5.23 1.52 3.92
N SER A 38 5.08 1.82 2.62
CA SER A 38 4.15 1.08 1.75
C SER A 38 4.54 -0.39 1.64
N THR A 39 5.84 -0.68 1.52
CA THR A 39 6.37 -2.05 1.51
C THR A 39 6.02 -2.77 2.81
N ILE A 40 6.22 -2.14 3.97
CA ILE A 40 5.89 -2.73 5.28
C ILE A 40 4.40 -3.02 5.39
N ILE A 41 3.55 -2.07 4.98
CA ILE A 41 2.09 -2.22 5.03
C ILE A 41 1.64 -3.38 4.13
N LEU A 42 2.17 -3.47 2.90
CA LEU A 42 1.85 -4.57 1.98
C LEU A 42 2.34 -5.91 2.51
N SER A 43 3.55 -5.98 3.08
CA SER A 43 4.08 -7.20 3.69
C SER A 43 3.24 -7.68 4.88
N LEU A 44 2.83 -6.76 5.75
CA LEU A 44 1.94 -7.09 6.87
C LEU A 44 0.55 -7.54 6.36
N GLY A 45 0.03 -6.88 5.33
CA GLY A 45 -1.23 -7.26 4.69
C GLY A 45 -1.16 -8.65 4.07
N LEU A 46 -0.08 -8.96 3.36
CA LEU A 46 0.16 -10.28 2.77
C LEU A 46 0.25 -11.35 3.86
N LEU A 47 1.04 -11.12 4.91
CA LEU A 47 1.20 -12.06 6.02
C LEU A 47 -0.13 -12.34 6.74
N ALA A 48 -0.91 -11.29 7.01
CA ALA A 48 -2.23 -11.42 7.61
C ALA A 48 -3.19 -12.19 6.68
N GLY A 49 -3.20 -11.86 5.39
CA GLY A 49 -4.00 -12.54 4.38
C GLY A 49 -3.68 -14.03 4.30
N THR A 50 -2.40 -14.38 4.16
CA THR A 50 -1.94 -15.78 4.13
C THR A 50 -2.32 -16.54 5.39
N THR A 51 -2.15 -15.91 6.56
CA THR A 51 -2.50 -16.53 7.85
C THR A 51 -4.00 -16.86 7.89
N VAL A 52 -4.86 -15.90 7.52
CA VAL A 52 -6.32 -16.12 7.47
C VAL A 52 -6.69 -17.19 6.46
N SER A 53 -6.08 -17.19 5.27
CA SER A 53 -6.33 -18.21 4.23
C SER A 53 -5.97 -19.61 4.70
N MET A 54 -4.89 -19.77 5.47
CA MET A 54 -4.53 -21.03 6.10
C MET A 54 -5.57 -21.49 7.13
N PHE A 55 -6.06 -20.58 7.98
CA PHE A 55 -7.12 -20.89 8.94
C PHE A 55 -8.44 -21.30 8.26
N LEU A 56 -8.76 -20.67 7.13
CA LEU A 56 -9.95 -20.99 6.34
C LEU A 56 -9.78 -22.21 5.43
N SER A 57 -8.63 -22.88 5.47
CA SER A 57 -8.33 -24.08 4.67
C SER A 57 -8.54 -23.87 3.17
N LEU A 58 -8.20 -22.68 2.65
CA LEU A 58 -8.23 -22.42 1.21
C LEU A 58 -7.24 -23.34 0.47
N PRO A 59 -7.48 -23.63 -0.83
CA PRO A 59 -6.58 -24.47 -1.61
C PRO A 59 -5.15 -23.93 -1.56
N THR A 60 -4.19 -24.79 -1.21
CA THR A 60 -2.79 -24.41 -1.04
C THR A 60 -2.21 -23.75 -2.29
N ILE A 61 -2.66 -24.18 -3.48
CA ILE A 61 -2.23 -23.60 -4.75
C ILE A 61 -2.61 -22.11 -4.88
N ASP A 62 -3.81 -21.73 -4.43
CA ASP A 62 -4.29 -20.35 -4.49
C ASP A 62 -3.51 -19.47 -3.49
N ILE A 63 -3.21 -20.02 -2.31
CA ILE A 63 -2.39 -19.35 -1.29
C ILE A 63 -0.98 -19.09 -1.83
N LEU A 64 -0.34 -20.11 -2.41
CA LEU A 64 1.01 -20.00 -2.97
C LEU A 64 1.05 -18.99 -4.14
N PHE A 65 0.04 -18.99 -5.00
CA PHE A 65 -0.05 -18.06 -6.11
C PHE A 65 -0.20 -16.61 -5.62
N GLY A 66 -1.09 -16.37 -4.64
CA GLY A 66 -1.27 -15.06 -4.02
C GLY A 66 0.00 -14.56 -3.32
N VAL A 67 0.68 -15.43 -2.57
CA VAL A 67 1.98 -15.12 -1.93
C VAL A 67 3.05 -14.82 -2.96
N GLY A 68 3.12 -15.59 -4.04
CA GLY A 68 4.07 -15.37 -5.14
C GLY A 68 3.90 -14.00 -5.78
N ILE A 69 2.69 -13.67 -6.24
CA ILE A 69 2.38 -12.37 -6.86
C ILE A 69 2.59 -11.23 -5.85
N GLY A 70 2.06 -11.36 -4.64
CA GLY A 70 2.19 -10.36 -3.59
C GLY A 70 3.65 -10.05 -3.26
N SER A 71 4.48 -11.08 -3.13
CA SER A 71 5.92 -10.92 -2.84
C SER A 71 6.66 -10.21 -3.98
N ILE A 72 6.33 -10.54 -5.24
CA ILE A 72 6.90 -9.87 -6.42
C ILE A 72 6.53 -8.38 -6.42
N LEU A 73 5.26 -8.05 -6.18
CA LEU A 73 4.80 -6.66 -6.10
C LEU A 73 5.49 -5.90 -4.97
N ILE A 74 5.59 -6.49 -3.77
CA ILE A 74 6.29 -5.91 -2.62
C ILE A 74 7.75 -5.62 -2.96
N TYR A 75 8.44 -6.56 -3.60
CA TYR A 75 9.83 -6.38 -4.03
C TYR A 75 9.99 -5.19 -4.99
N PHE A 76 9.11 -5.08 -6.00
CA PHE A 76 9.17 -3.97 -6.94
C PHE A 76 8.74 -2.63 -6.30
N VAL A 77 7.81 -2.63 -5.34
CA VAL A 77 7.44 -1.44 -4.56
C VAL A 77 8.62 -0.96 -3.71
N TYR A 78 9.34 -1.88 -3.08
CA TYR A 78 10.55 -1.57 -2.31
C TYR A 78 11.62 -0.87 -3.17
N ASN A 79 11.82 -1.36 -4.38
CA ASN A 79 12.74 -0.77 -5.36
C ASN A 79 12.22 0.55 -5.99
N GLY A 80 11.00 0.98 -5.66
CA GLY A 80 10.46 2.26 -6.15
C GLY A 80 9.86 2.18 -7.55
N HIS A 81 9.51 1.00 -8.06
CA HIS A 81 8.91 0.88 -9.37
C HIS A 81 7.46 1.40 -9.36
N ARG A 82 7.24 2.49 -10.10
CA ARG A 82 5.92 3.14 -10.21
C ARG A 82 4.82 2.16 -10.65
N TRP A 83 5.09 1.29 -11.62
CA TRP A 83 4.10 0.34 -12.13
C TRP A 83 3.67 -0.66 -11.05
N ALA A 84 4.57 -1.08 -10.16
CA ALA A 84 4.25 -1.99 -9.07
C ALA A 84 3.40 -1.32 -7.98
N MET A 85 3.62 -0.03 -7.70
CA MET A 85 2.76 0.73 -6.79
C MET A 85 1.35 0.89 -7.34
N ILE A 86 1.21 1.14 -8.64
CA ILE A 86 -0.10 1.23 -9.32
C ILE A 86 -0.78 -0.15 -9.30
N ALA A 87 -0.05 -1.21 -9.68
CA ALA A 87 -0.55 -2.58 -9.64
C ALA A 87 -1.01 -2.99 -8.24
N SER A 88 -0.21 -2.69 -7.20
CA SER A 88 -0.58 -2.97 -5.80
C SER A 88 -1.82 -2.18 -5.37
N THR A 89 -1.98 -0.94 -5.84
CA THR A 89 -3.18 -0.13 -5.55
C THR A 89 -4.42 -0.75 -6.20
N LEU A 90 -4.31 -1.17 -7.46
CA LEU A 90 -5.39 -1.81 -8.21
C LEU A 90 -5.76 -3.15 -7.59
N ASP A 91 -4.78 -4.01 -7.34
CA ASP A 91 -4.95 -5.32 -6.69
C ASP A 91 -5.67 -5.17 -5.34
N PHE A 92 -5.17 -4.27 -4.48
CA PHE A 92 -5.79 -4.03 -3.18
C PHE A 92 -7.23 -3.50 -3.29
N THR A 93 -7.49 -2.61 -4.25
CA THR A 93 -8.83 -2.04 -4.47
C THR A 93 -9.80 -3.09 -5.00
N VAL A 94 -9.37 -3.93 -5.96
CA VAL A 94 -10.19 -5.02 -6.49
C VAL A 94 -10.49 -6.05 -5.40
N ASN A 95 -9.49 -6.43 -4.60
CA ASN A 95 -9.69 -7.36 -3.47
C ASN A 95 -10.69 -6.81 -2.44
N ILE A 96 -10.59 -5.53 -2.08
CA ILE A 96 -11.56 -4.89 -1.18
C ILE A 96 -12.96 -4.82 -1.81
N LEU A 97 -13.06 -4.49 -3.09
CA LEU A 97 -14.34 -4.41 -3.78
C LEU A 97 -15.03 -5.80 -3.84
N MET A 98 -14.30 -6.83 -4.25
CA MET A 98 -14.79 -8.20 -4.32
C MET A 98 -15.19 -8.73 -2.94
N SER A 99 -14.36 -8.54 -1.92
CA SER A 99 -14.69 -8.97 -0.56
C SER A 99 -15.89 -8.23 0.03
N SER A 100 -16.05 -6.94 -0.29
CA SER A 100 -17.23 -6.17 0.12
C SER A 100 -18.48 -6.65 -0.61
N PHE A 101 -18.39 -6.89 -1.92
CA PHE A 101 -19.49 -7.37 -2.74
C PHE A 101 -19.98 -8.75 -2.32
N ASN A 102 -19.05 -9.69 -2.09
CA ASN A 102 -19.38 -11.03 -1.58
C ASN A 102 -20.11 -10.94 -0.23
N ARG A 103 -19.63 -10.11 0.69
CA ARG A 103 -20.29 -9.90 2.00
C ARG A 103 -21.71 -9.34 1.88
N ILE A 104 -21.95 -8.48 0.89
CA ILE A 104 -23.29 -7.94 0.63
C ILE A 104 -24.21 -9.05 0.13
N ILE A 105 -23.75 -9.87 -0.83
CA ILE A 105 -24.53 -10.99 -1.37
C ILE A 105 -24.83 -12.04 -0.28
N ASP A 106 -23.83 -12.36 0.53
CA ASP A 106 -23.93 -13.37 1.59
C ASP A 106 -24.72 -12.88 2.82
N GLY A 107 -25.16 -11.61 2.83
CA GLY A 107 -25.87 -11.00 3.97
C GLY A 107 -25.02 -10.85 5.23
N THR A 108 -23.69 -11.00 5.13
CA THR A 108 -22.73 -10.91 6.24
C THR A 108 -22.16 -9.50 6.42
N PHE A 109 -22.68 -8.53 5.68
CA PHE A 109 -22.21 -7.15 5.71
C PHE A 109 -22.61 -6.45 7.01
N SER A 110 -21.61 -6.08 7.82
CA SER A 110 -21.81 -5.33 9.06
C SER A 110 -21.21 -3.92 8.98
N THR A 111 -21.78 -2.97 9.73
CA THR A 111 -21.26 -1.60 9.85
C THR A 111 -19.79 -1.60 10.30
N THR A 112 -19.42 -2.49 11.22
CA THR A 112 -18.04 -2.64 11.69
C THR A 112 -17.10 -3.09 10.56
N SER A 113 -17.53 -4.04 9.74
CA SER A 113 -16.75 -4.48 8.57
C SER A 113 -16.57 -3.35 7.58
N PHE A 114 -17.61 -2.57 7.30
CA PHE A 114 -17.54 -1.43 6.38
C PHE A 114 -16.54 -0.37 6.83
N ILE A 115 -16.60 0.03 8.11
CA ILE A 115 -15.68 1.02 8.67
C ILE A 115 -14.24 0.49 8.61
N PHE A 116 -14.02 -0.75 9.02
CA PHE A 116 -12.69 -1.35 9.01
C PHE A 116 -12.10 -1.43 7.59
N ILE A 117 -12.88 -1.93 6.62
CA ILE A 117 -12.49 -2.02 5.22
C ILE A 117 -12.20 -0.64 4.64
N GLY A 118 -13.07 0.35 4.91
CA GLY A 118 -12.89 1.72 4.46
C GLY A 118 -11.63 2.37 5.03
N VAL A 119 -11.36 2.21 6.33
CA VAL A 119 -10.15 2.75 6.98
C VAL A 119 -8.90 2.07 6.44
N ALA A 120 -8.90 0.74 6.33
CA ALA A 120 -7.79 -0.01 5.74
C ALA A 120 -7.49 0.46 4.31
N TRP A 121 -8.53 0.65 3.49
CA TRP A 121 -8.42 1.20 2.15
C TRP A 121 -7.80 2.59 2.12
N ILE A 122 -8.31 3.54 2.91
CA ILE A 122 -7.81 4.91 2.94
C ILE A 122 -6.33 4.94 3.35
N VAL A 123 -5.93 4.08 4.30
CA VAL A 123 -4.54 4.00 4.78
C VAL A 123 -3.64 3.42 3.70
N VAL A 124 -3.92 2.21 3.22
CA VAL A 124 -3.04 1.50 2.26
C VAL A 124 -2.90 2.30 0.96
N VAL A 125 -4.04 2.70 0.37
CA VAL A 125 -4.05 3.48 -0.86
C VAL A 125 -3.47 4.87 -0.65
N GLY A 126 -3.72 5.50 0.49
CA GLY A 126 -3.13 6.79 0.84
C GLY A 126 -1.60 6.75 0.83
N TYR A 127 -0.98 5.72 1.44
CA TYR A 127 0.47 5.56 1.43
C TYR A 127 1.03 5.25 0.04
N LEU A 128 0.37 4.39 -0.73
CA LEU A 128 0.77 4.07 -2.11
C LEU A 128 0.68 5.29 -3.04
N ILE A 129 -0.39 6.08 -2.95
CA ILE A 129 -0.53 7.33 -3.73
C ILE A 129 0.57 8.31 -3.37
N LYS A 130 0.92 8.43 -2.08
CA LYS A 130 2.03 9.29 -1.65
C LYS A 130 3.36 8.83 -2.25
N ALA A 131 3.63 7.52 -2.23
CA ALA A 131 4.82 6.95 -2.86
C ALA A 131 4.85 7.21 -4.39
N ILE A 132 3.73 7.01 -5.09
CA ILE A 132 3.61 7.29 -6.53
C ILE A 132 3.89 8.76 -6.84
N ARG A 133 3.42 9.70 -6.00
CA ARG A 133 3.70 11.13 -6.19
C ARG A 133 5.18 11.42 -6.05
N ILE A 134 5.86 10.83 -5.07
CA ILE A 134 7.31 11.00 -4.89
C ILE A 134 8.06 10.50 -6.11
N GLU A 135 7.70 9.31 -6.64
CA GLU A 135 8.32 8.80 -7.88
C GLU A 135 8.07 9.72 -9.08
N ASN A 136 6.85 10.23 -9.23
CA ASN A 136 6.53 11.15 -10.32
C ASN A 136 7.35 12.45 -10.22
N HIS A 137 7.57 12.97 -9.01
CA HIS A 137 8.38 14.17 -8.78
C HIS A 137 9.87 13.90 -9.00
N LYS A 138 10.39 12.74 -8.57
CA LYS A 138 11.76 12.28 -8.86
C LYS A 138 12.02 12.21 -10.37
N ASN A 139 11.15 11.52 -11.10
CA ASN A 139 11.28 11.35 -12.55
C ASN A 139 11.20 12.68 -13.30
N LYS A 140 10.33 13.61 -12.87
CA LYS A 140 10.25 14.96 -13.45
C LYS A 140 11.49 15.82 -13.18
N ARG A 141 12.25 15.54 -12.11
CA ARG A 141 13.48 16.28 -11.74
C ARG A 141 14.75 15.70 -12.38
N GLY A 142 14.65 14.66 -13.20
CA GLY A 142 15.80 14.07 -13.88
C GLY A 142 16.81 13.36 -12.97
N GLN A 143 16.46 13.12 -11.70
CA GLN A 143 17.30 12.38 -10.76
C GLN A 143 17.09 10.87 -10.96
N VAL A 144 17.65 10.34 -12.06
CA VAL A 144 17.67 8.91 -12.35
C VAL A 144 19.11 8.43 -12.14
N PRO A 145 19.30 7.41 -11.31
CA PRO A 145 19.76 6.17 -11.89
C PRO A 145 18.78 5.05 -11.58
N PHE A 146 18.70 4.14 -12.55
CA PHE A 146 18.00 2.87 -12.51
C PHE A 146 18.40 2.06 -11.27
#